data_AF-A0A6B2SP45-F1
#
_entry.id   AF-A0A6B2SP45-F1
#
_cell.length_a   1.000
_cell.length_b   1.000
_cell.length_c   1.000
_cell.angle_alpha   90.00
_cell.angle_beta   90.00
_cell.angle_gamma   90.00
#
_symmetry.space_group_name_H-M   'P 1'
#
loop_
_entity.id
_entity.type
_entity.pdbx_description
1 polymer ?
#
loop_
_entity_poly.entity_id
_entity_poly.type
_entity_poly.pdbx_seq_one_letter_code
_entity_poly.pdbx_strand_id
1 'polypeptide(L)'
;DVLGGLTQRVDLVQMAVRGGAADALPPDLDIAEQLLIVNDFPHGFDDRAVTQLRYLADEGPAVGVHLMMVADREDAAAYGPLLDPLWRALLRLTPVPDDHLADPWVGHTWTYDPPVIPANSQILRQLLDRIAVARRNGGR
;
A
#
# COMPACT_ATOMS: atom_id res chain seq x y z
N ASP A 1 -8.54 13.74 3.38
CA ASP A 1 -7.58 12.76 3.91
C ASP A 1 -6.73 12.24 2.74
N VAL A 2 -5.64 11.50 3.00
CA VAL A 2 -4.76 11.00 1.92
C VAL A 2 -5.53 10.02 1.01
N LEU A 3 -6.31 9.11 1.58
CA LEU A 3 -7.09 8.13 0.81
C LEU A 3 -8.11 8.78 -0.11
N GLY A 4 -8.87 9.77 0.36
CA GLY A 4 -9.84 10.49 -0.46
C GLY A 4 -9.19 11.29 -1.60
N GLY A 5 -8.03 11.90 -1.34
CA GLY A 5 -7.27 12.57 -2.40
C GLY A 5 -6.80 11.61 -3.48
N LEU A 6 -6.29 10.43 -3.09
CA LEU A 6 -5.88 9.39 -4.04
C LEU A 6 -7.07 8.81 -4.81
N THR A 7 -8.19 8.53 -4.14
CA THR A 7 -9.42 8.04 -4.80
C THR A 7 -9.89 9.05 -5.85
N GLN A 8 -9.98 10.33 -5.48
CA GLN A 8 -10.39 11.39 -6.40
C GLN A 8 -9.44 11.50 -7.60
N ARG A 9 -8.12 11.40 -7.36
CA ARG A 9 -7.13 11.39 -8.44
C ARG A 9 -7.38 10.22 -9.39
N VAL A 10 -7.54 9.01 -8.86
CA VAL A 10 -7.78 7.81 -9.69
C VAL A 10 -9.03 8.00 -10.54
N ASP A 11 -10.13 8.47 -9.96
CA ASP A 11 -11.38 8.76 -10.69
C ASP A 11 -11.14 9.72 -11.85
N LEU A 12 -10.49 10.87 -11.60
CA LEU A 12 -10.24 11.89 -12.62
C LEU A 12 -9.37 11.37 -13.76
N VAL A 13 -8.26 10.69 -13.44
CA VAL A 13 -7.35 10.16 -14.45
C VAL A 13 -8.03 9.05 -15.25
N GLN A 14 -8.77 8.16 -14.60
CA GLN A 14 -9.52 7.12 -15.31
C GLN A 14 -10.57 7.70 -16.24
N MET A 15 -11.33 8.70 -15.80
CA MET A 15 -12.32 9.38 -16.63
C MET A 15 -11.64 10.04 -17.86
N ALA A 16 -10.52 10.71 -17.65
CA ALA A 16 -9.77 11.33 -18.75
C ALA A 16 -9.23 10.29 -19.74
N VAL A 17 -8.67 9.18 -19.25
CA VAL A 17 -8.17 8.08 -20.09
C VAL A 17 -9.30 7.42 -20.87
N ARG A 18 -10.42 7.07 -20.22
CA ARG A 18 -11.59 6.46 -20.88
C ARG A 18 -12.26 7.41 -21.87
N GLY A 19 -12.25 8.71 -21.60
CA GLY A 19 -12.81 9.75 -22.45
C GLY A 19 -11.87 10.25 -23.55
N GLY A 20 -10.62 9.80 -23.59
CA GLY A 20 -9.60 10.30 -24.53
C GLY A 20 -9.23 11.77 -24.32
N ALA A 21 -9.48 12.31 -23.13
CA ALA A 21 -9.35 13.73 -22.78
C ALA A 21 -8.25 13.95 -21.73
N ALA A 22 -7.08 13.34 -21.94
CA ALA A 22 -5.94 13.46 -21.03
C ALA A 22 -5.43 14.92 -20.91
N ASP A 23 -5.63 15.73 -21.95
CA ASP A 23 -5.34 17.16 -22.00
C ASP A 23 -6.32 18.02 -21.18
N ALA A 24 -7.47 17.47 -20.79
CA ALA A 24 -8.46 18.13 -19.95
C ALA A 24 -8.26 17.89 -18.45
N LEU A 25 -7.18 17.19 -18.05
CA LEU A 25 -6.84 16.99 -16.65
C LEU A 25 -6.57 18.34 -15.96
N PRO A 26 -6.95 18.51 -14.68
CA PRO A 26 -6.61 19.72 -13.93
C PRO A 26 -5.10 19.97 -13.98
N PRO A 27 -4.65 21.21 -14.22
CA PRO A 27 -3.23 21.51 -14.41
C PRO A 27 -2.39 21.33 -13.14
N ASP A 28 -3.04 21.32 -11.98
CA ASP A 28 -2.47 21.06 -10.67
C ASP A 28 -2.49 19.58 -10.27
N LEU A 29 -3.11 18.72 -11.09
CA LEU A 29 -3.13 17.28 -10.83
C LEU A 29 -1.74 16.70 -11.08
N ASP A 30 -1.12 16.22 -10.01
CA ASP A 30 0.07 15.40 -10.13
C ASP A 30 -0.27 14.13 -10.93
N ILE A 31 0.57 13.78 -11.92
CA ILE A 31 0.45 12.57 -12.74
C ILE A 31 1.60 11.60 -12.51
N ALA A 32 2.54 11.90 -11.61
CA ALA A 32 3.62 11.00 -11.26
C ALA A 32 3.09 9.70 -10.64
N GLU A 33 3.82 8.60 -10.81
CA GLU A 33 3.52 7.35 -10.12
C GLU A 33 3.61 7.55 -8.60
N GLN A 34 2.65 6.98 -7.86
CA GLN A 34 2.57 7.09 -6.42
C GLN A 34 2.45 5.70 -5.79
N LEU A 35 3.22 5.46 -4.72
CA LEU A 35 3.11 4.27 -3.90
C LEU A 35 2.49 4.64 -2.54
N LEU A 36 1.27 4.18 -2.29
CA LEU A 36 0.62 4.25 -1.00
C LEU A 36 1.14 3.09 -0.13
N ILE A 37 1.77 3.44 1.00
CA ILE A 37 2.21 2.46 2.00
C ILE A 37 1.28 2.51 3.19
N VAL A 38 0.55 1.42 3.42
CA VAL A 38 -0.32 1.23 4.56
C VAL A 38 0.39 0.36 5.60
N ASN A 39 0.45 0.85 6.83
CA ASN A 39 1.02 0.10 7.95
C ASN A 39 -0.08 -0.22 8.96
N ASP A 40 0.05 -1.37 9.63
CA ASP A 40 -0.77 -1.77 10.75
C ASP A 40 -2.27 -1.93 10.42
N PHE A 41 -2.61 -2.31 9.18
CA PHE A 41 -3.99 -2.66 8.85
C PHE A 41 -4.36 -3.97 9.57
N PRO A 42 -5.53 -4.05 10.24
CA PRO A 42 -6.69 -3.16 10.13
C PRO A 42 -6.83 -2.02 11.16
N HIS A 43 -5.85 -1.81 12.04
CA HIS A 43 -5.98 -0.89 13.17
C HIS A 43 -6.16 0.57 12.72
N GLY A 44 -7.18 1.23 13.24
CA GLY A 44 -7.47 2.64 12.94
C GLY A 44 -8.14 2.90 11.59
N PHE A 45 -8.52 1.86 10.86
CA PHE A 45 -9.29 1.98 9.62
C PHE A 45 -10.79 1.87 9.92
N ASP A 46 -11.58 2.79 9.37
CA ASP A 46 -13.03 2.71 9.35
C ASP A 46 -13.54 2.09 8.04
N ASP A 47 -14.84 1.80 7.96
CA ASP A 47 -15.46 1.16 6.79
C ASP A 47 -15.24 1.98 5.49
N ARG A 48 -15.16 3.30 5.60
CA ARG A 48 -14.90 4.20 4.47
C ARG A 48 -13.47 4.00 3.98
N ALA A 49 -12.48 4.05 4.86
CA ALA A 49 -11.08 3.86 4.53
C ALA A 49 -10.84 2.47 3.93
N VAL A 50 -11.49 1.43 4.47
CA VAL A 50 -11.45 0.06 3.92
C VAL A 50 -12.00 0.03 2.49
N THR A 51 -13.13 0.70 2.24
CA THR A 51 -13.72 0.79 0.90
C THR A 51 -12.79 1.52 -0.08
N GLN A 52 -12.16 2.61 0.36
CA GLN A 52 -11.20 3.36 -0.45
C GLN A 52 -9.95 2.52 -0.76
N LEU A 53 -9.42 1.78 0.20
CA LEU A 53 -8.28 0.87 -0.02
C LEU A 53 -8.61 -0.20 -1.05
N ARG A 54 -9.81 -0.79 -0.98
CA ARG A 54 -10.29 -1.74 -1.99
C ARG A 54 -10.31 -1.14 -3.38
N TYR A 55 -10.94 0.02 -3.51
CA TYR A 55 -11.00 0.73 -4.79
C TYR A 55 -9.60 1.06 -5.33
N LEU A 56 -8.70 1.55 -4.48
CA LEU A 56 -7.33 1.88 -4.87
C LEU A 56 -6.52 0.64 -5.27
N ALA A 57 -6.73 -0.51 -4.63
CA ALA A 57 -6.07 -1.77 -4.98
C ALA A 57 -6.50 -2.26 -6.37
N ASP A 58 -7.79 -2.12 -6.69
CA ASP A 58 -8.36 -2.61 -7.95
C ASP A 58 -8.10 -1.64 -9.13
N GLU A 59 -8.35 -0.34 -8.93
CA GLU A 59 -8.39 0.67 -10.01
C GLU A 59 -7.13 1.54 -10.09
N GLY A 60 -6.40 1.67 -8.98
CA GLY A 60 -5.20 2.52 -8.88
C GLY A 60 -4.06 2.12 -9.82
N PRO A 61 -3.68 0.84 -9.95
CA PRO A 61 -2.52 0.44 -10.75
C PRO A 61 -2.61 0.86 -12.22
N ALA A 62 -3.82 0.90 -12.78
CA ALA A 62 -4.05 1.31 -14.17
C ALA A 62 -3.70 2.78 -14.44
N VAL A 63 -3.59 3.60 -13.39
CA VAL A 63 -3.33 5.05 -13.45
C VAL A 63 -2.16 5.47 -12.57
N GLY A 64 -1.26 4.53 -12.25
CA GLY A 64 0.00 4.79 -11.56
C GLY A 64 -0.13 4.99 -10.05
N VAL A 65 -1.21 4.52 -9.41
CA VAL A 65 -1.34 4.49 -7.95
C VAL A 65 -1.22 3.05 -7.48
N HIS A 66 -0.11 2.73 -6.81
CA HIS A 66 0.19 1.40 -6.30
C HIS A 66 -0.03 1.33 -4.79
N LEU A 67 -0.39 0.15 -4.29
CA LEU A 67 -0.62 -0.10 -2.87
C LEU A 67 0.36 -1.16 -2.36
N MET A 68 1.06 -0.83 -1.28
CA MET A 68 1.78 -1.80 -0.45
C MET A 68 1.20 -1.74 0.96
N MET A 69 0.94 -2.89 1.56
CA MET A 69 0.41 -2.94 2.92
C MET A 69 1.11 -3.97 3.79
N VAL A 70 1.35 -3.58 5.04
CA VAL A 70 1.67 -4.47 6.14
C VAL A 70 0.38 -4.71 6.91
N ALA A 71 -0.12 -5.95 6.85
CA ALA A 71 -1.42 -6.31 7.38
C ALA A 71 -1.41 -7.72 7.97
N ASP A 72 -2.24 -7.93 8.98
CA ASP A 72 -2.57 -9.26 9.48
C ASP A 72 -3.98 -9.65 9.01
N ARG A 73 -4.07 -10.77 8.28
CA ARG A 73 -5.33 -11.26 7.73
C ARG A 73 -6.25 -11.81 8.82
N GLU A 74 -5.69 -12.33 9.91
CA GLU A 74 -6.45 -12.86 11.04
C GLU A 74 -7.10 -11.71 11.83
N ASP A 75 -6.34 -10.65 12.10
CA ASP A 75 -6.88 -9.45 12.75
C ASP A 75 -7.96 -8.75 11.91
N ALA A 76 -7.85 -8.84 10.59
CA ALA A 76 -8.84 -8.27 9.66
C ALA A 76 -10.10 -9.14 9.48
N ALA A 77 -10.22 -10.29 10.16
CA ALA A 77 -11.36 -11.19 10.02
C ALA A 77 -12.70 -10.56 10.42
N ALA A 78 -12.69 -9.50 11.23
CA ALA A 78 -13.89 -8.75 11.61
C ALA A 78 -14.63 -8.12 10.41
N TYR A 79 -13.91 -7.78 9.33
CA TYR A 79 -14.52 -7.30 8.08
C TYR A 79 -15.10 -8.44 7.22
N GLY A 80 -14.85 -9.69 7.60
CA GLY A 80 -15.38 -10.88 6.95
C GLY A 80 -15.07 -10.95 5.45
N PRO A 81 -15.99 -11.45 4.61
CA PRO A 81 -15.75 -11.66 3.18
C PRO A 81 -15.59 -10.36 2.38
N LEU A 82 -15.82 -9.20 3.01
CA LEU A 82 -15.62 -7.90 2.39
C LEU A 82 -14.17 -7.71 1.92
N LEU A 83 -13.18 -8.30 2.60
CA LEU A 83 -11.78 -8.14 2.22
C LEU A 83 -11.28 -9.18 1.21
N ASP A 84 -12.07 -10.18 0.86
CA ASP A 84 -11.64 -11.21 -0.08
C ASP A 84 -11.21 -10.67 -1.45
N PRO A 85 -11.84 -9.63 -2.03
CA PRO A 85 -11.34 -8.99 -3.24
C PRO A 85 -10.00 -8.27 -3.02
N LEU A 86 -9.85 -7.54 -1.90
CA LEU A 86 -8.60 -6.85 -1.55
C LEU A 86 -7.44 -7.83 -1.51
N TRP A 87 -7.61 -8.95 -0.81
CA TRP A 87 -6.58 -9.98 -0.71
C TRP A 87 -6.23 -10.65 -2.03
N ARG A 88 -7.18 -10.71 -2.97
CA ARG A 88 -6.94 -11.24 -4.32
C ARG A 88 -6.23 -10.24 -5.24
N ALA A 89 -6.43 -8.95 -5.03
CA ALA A 89 -5.76 -7.89 -5.80
C ALA A 89 -4.30 -7.68 -5.38
N LEU A 90 -3.88 -8.21 -4.23
CA LEU A 90 -2.56 -7.99 -3.65
C LEU A 90 -1.65 -9.20 -3.81
N LEU A 91 -0.39 -8.93 -4.17
CA LEU A 91 0.69 -9.92 -4.09
C LEU A 91 1.20 -10.01 -2.64
N ARG A 92 1.29 -11.24 -2.11
CA ARG A 92 1.87 -11.47 -0.79
C ARG A 92 3.40 -11.47 -0.88
N LEU A 93 4.04 -10.56 -0.14
CA LEU A 93 5.48 -10.54 0.07
C LEU A 93 5.83 -11.17 1.43
N THR A 94 6.76 -12.11 1.46
CA THR A 94 7.27 -12.69 2.72
C THR A 94 8.42 -11.82 3.25
N PRO A 95 8.45 -11.50 4.55
CA PRO A 95 9.55 -10.72 5.13
C PRO A 95 10.82 -11.56 5.39
N VAL A 96 10.74 -12.86 5.17
CA VAL A 96 11.85 -13.82 5.27
C VAL A 96 12.19 -14.27 3.84
N PRO A 97 13.48 -14.47 3.49
CA PRO A 97 13.86 -15.07 2.21
C PRO A 97 13.08 -16.37 2.02
N ASP A 98 12.24 -16.40 1.00
CA ASP A 98 11.36 -17.52 0.72
C ASP A 98 11.24 -17.68 -0.80
N ASP A 99 11.17 -18.93 -1.26
CA ASP A 99 11.15 -19.31 -2.67
C ASP A 99 9.70 -19.24 -3.24
N HIS A 100 8.82 -18.46 -2.61
CA HIS A 100 7.38 -18.44 -2.87
C HIS A 100 6.87 -17.13 -3.48
N LEU A 101 7.76 -16.26 -3.94
CA LEU A 101 7.41 -15.12 -4.78
C LEU A 101 7.34 -15.59 -6.23
N ALA A 102 6.19 -16.12 -6.64
CA ALA A 102 5.94 -16.42 -8.05
C ALA A 102 5.42 -15.16 -8.76
N ASP A 103 6.12 -14.70 -9.79
CA ASP A 103 5.60 -13.67 -10.67
C ASP A 103 4.33 -14.23 -11.39
N PRO A 104 3.19 -13.52 -11.37
CA PRO A 104 1.94 -14.02 -11.94
C PRO A 104 1.89 -14.04 -13.48
N TRP A 105 2.89 -13.48 -14.17
CA TRP A 105 2.98 -13.43 -15.63
C TRP A 105 3.78 -14.58 -16.25
N VAL A 106 4.87 -15.02 -15.62
CA VAL A 106 5.76 -16.05 -16.19
C VAL A 106 5.96 -17.26 -15.27
N GLY A 107 5.51 -17.18 -14.01
CA GLY A 107 5.69 -18.25 -13.04
C GLY A 107 7.14 -18.46 -12.60
N HIS A 108 7.99 -17.44 -12.80
CA HIS A 108 9.36 -17.49 -12.30
C HIS A 108 9.38 -17.27 -10.79
N THR A 109 10.08 -18.16 -10.09
CA THR A 109 10.38 -18.00 -8.66
C THR A 109 11.37 -16.86 -8.49
N TRP A 110 10.96 -15.82 -7.77
CA TRP A 110 11.80 -14.71 -7.37
C TRP A 110 12.09 -14.84 -5.88
N THR A 111 13.35 -14.64 -5.49
CA THR A 111 13.73 -14.54 -4.08
C THR A 111 13.85 -13.05 -3.76
N TYR A 112 13.04 -12.55 -2.82
CA TYR A 112 13.24 -11.21 -2.28
C TYR A 112 14.27 -11.28 -1.15
N ASP A 113 15.43 -10.65 -1.36
CA ASP A 113 16.44 -10.46 -0.32
C ASP A 113 16.29 -9.05 0.27
N PRO A 114 15.66 -8.89 1.45
CA PRO A 114 15.44 -7.58 2.04
C PRO A 114 16.78 -6.92 2.40
N PRO A 115 16.94 -5.60 2.19
CA PRO A 115 18.16 -4.89 2.57
C PRO A 115 18.46 -5.08 4.05
N VAL A 116 19.63 -5.63 4.38
CA VAL A 116 20.10 -5.77 5.76
C VAL A 116 20.78 -4.48 6.21
N ILE A 117 20.57 -4.08 7.46
CA ILE A 117 21.29 -2.94 8.04
C ILE A 117 22.80 -3.23 8.02
N PRO A 118 23.65 -2.34 7.46
CA PRO A 118 25.09 -2.59 7.37
C PRO A 118 25.71 -2.89 8.73
N ALA A 119 26.66 -3.83 8.76
CA ALA A 119 27.42 -4.12 9.97
C ALA A 119 28.08 -2.84 10.50
N ASN A 120 28.06 -2.65 11.83
CA ASN A 120 28.55 -1.46 12.53
C ASN A 120 27.77 -0.15 12.27
N SER A 121 26.63 -0.22 11.57
CA SER A 121 25.78 0.96 11.39
C SER A 121 25.10 1.38 12.69
N GLN A 122 25.10 2.69 12.97
CA GLN A 122 24.35 3.28 14.09
C GLN A 122 22.85 3.41 13.80
N ILE A 123 22.40 3.11 12.57
CA ILE A 123 21.02 3.30 12.13
C ILE A 123 20.04 2.52 13.01
N LEU A 124 20.35 1.26 13.36
CA LEU A 124 19.48 0.45 14.21
C LEU A 124 19.28 1.09 15.59
N ARG A 125 20.37 1.55 16.22
CA ARG A 125 20.32 2.21 17.53
C ARG A 125 19.48 3.49 17.46
N GLN A 126 19.73 4.33 16.45
CA GLN A 126 18.98 5.57 16.25
C GLN A 126 17.48 5.33 16.00
N LEU A 127 17.14 4.31 15.23
CA LEU A 127 15.75 3.94 14.96
C LEU A 127 15.05 3.47 16.25
N LEU A 128 15.70 2.59 17.03
CA LEU A 128 15.18 2.12 18.31
C LEU A 128 14.99 3.27 19.31
N ASP A 129 15.91 4.23 19.36
CA ASP A 129 15.77 5.43 20.20
C ASP A 129 14.55 6.26 19.79
N ARG A 130 14.33 6.46 18.48
CA ARG A 130 13.15 7.17 17.97
C ARG A 130 11.84 6.43 18.28
N ILE A 131 11.80 5.11 18.09
CA ILE A 131 10.63 4.29 18.44
C ILE A 131 10.34 4.38 19.93
N ALA A 132 11.37 4.32 20.78
CA ALA A 132 11.21 4.45 22.23
C ALA A 132 10.67 5.82 22.64
N VAL A 133 11.13 6.90 21.99
CA VAL A 133 10.58 8.26 22.19
C VAL A 133 9.12 8.33 21.73
N ALA A 134 8.80 7.82 20.54
CA ALA A 134 7.45 7.83 19.99
C ALA A 134 6.47 7.07 20.90
N ARG A 135 6.85 5.88 21.41
CA ARG A 135 6.05 5.12 22.37
C ARG A 135 5.78 5.89 23.67
N ARG A 136 6.76 6.62 24.19
CA ARG A 136 6.57 7.46 25.39
C ARG A 136 5.63 8.64 25.15
N ASN A 137 5.65 9.20 23.94
CA ASN A 137 4.89 10.40 23.60
C ASN A 137 3.48 10.11 23.07
N GLY A 138 3.26 8.97 22.42
CA GLY A 138 1.96 8.55 21.87
C GLY A 138 1.06 7.77 22.84
N GLY A 139 1.52 7.52 24.07
CA GLY A 139 0.74 6.87 25.13
C GLY A 139 -0.07 7.85 26.02
N ARG A 140 -0.39 9.06 25.54
CA ARG A 140 -1.26 10.03 26.22
C ARG A 140 -2.53 10.27 25.44
#